data_AF-A0A383CNM7-F1
#
_entry.id   AF-A0A383CNM7-F1
#
_cell.length_a   1.000
_cell.length_b   1.000
_cell.length_c   1.000
_cell.angle_alpha   90.00
_cell.angle_beta   90.00
_cell.angle_gamma   90.00
#
_symmetry.space_group_name_H-M   'P 1'
#
loop_
_entity.id
_entity.type
_entity.pdbx_description
1 polymer ?
#
loop_
_entity_poly.entity_id
_entity_poly.type
_entity_poly.pdbx_seq_one_letter_code
_entity_poly.pdbx_strand_id
1 'polypeptide(L)'
;MDITVKICGITSVKDALAVEQAGADAIGLMFFEDSPRHITLDQASVIVDSFTKNVVRVGVFVNADESFVRRAIQNCTLNVLQFHGEETPEY
;
A
#
# COMPACT_ATOMS: atom_id res chain seq x y z
N MET A 1 12.31 7.60 -21.98
CA MET A 1 12.64 6.63 -20.93
C MET A 1 11.77 7.06 -19.78
N ASP A 2 10.68 6.35 -19.55
CA ASP A 2 9.65 6.81 -18.62
C ASP A 2 10.02 6.31 -17.22
N ILE A 3 10.02 7.23 -16.25
CA ILE A 3 10.41 6.96 -14.87
C ILE A 3 9.14 6.66 -14.09
N THR A 4 9.09 5.49 -13.45
CA THR A 4 8.01 5.13 -12.52
C THR A 4 8.32 5.64 -11.12
N VAL A 5 7.37 6.32 -10.49
CA VAL A 5 7.49 6.92 -9.16
C VAL A 5 6.45 6.33 -8.21
N LYS A 6 6.93 5.80 -7.08
CA LYS A 6 6.09 5.33 -5.97
C LYS A 6 6.25 6.27 -4.77
N ILE A 7 5.13 6.71 -4.18
CA ILE A 7 5.12 7.43 -2.91
C ILE A 7 4.66 6.48 -1.79
N CYS A 8 5.52 6.21 -0.81
CA CYS A 8 5.30 5.14 0.17
C CYS A 8 4.94 5.67 1.56
N GLY A 9 4.13 4.92 2.31
CA GLY A 9 3.74 5.23 3.68
C GLY A 9 2.63 6.28 3.73
N ILE A 10 1.66 6.16 2.83
CA ILE A 10 0.47 7.02 2.81
C ILE A 10 -0.44 6.63 3.97
N THR A 11 -0.82 7.62 4.78
CA THR A 11 -1.64 7.41 5.98
C THR A 11 -2.95 8.19 5.97
N SER A 12 -3.19 9.02 4.95
CA SER A 12 -4.39 9.84 4.85
C SER A 12 -4.94 9.93 3.42
N VAL A 13 -6.27 10.11 3.32
CA VAL A 13 -6.97 10.37 2.05
C VAL A 13 -6.43 11.62 1.37
N LYS A 14 -6.14 12.67 2.15
CA LYS A 14 -5.59 13.93 1.61
C LYS A 14 -4.27 13.69 0.88
N ASP A 15 -3.38 12.89 1.45
CA ASP A 15 -2.09 12.60 0.83
C ASP A 15 -2.25 11.69 -0.39
N ALA A 16 -3.14 10.69 -0.34
CA ALA A 16 -3.43 9.85 -1.51
C ALA A 16 -3.94 10.67 -2.70
N LEU A 17 -4.86 11.61 -2.48
CA LEU A 17 -5.34 12.53 -3.51
C LEU A 17 -4.23 13.44 -4.04
N ALA A 18 -3.35 13.94 -3.17
CA ALA A 18 -2.21 14.74 -3.59
C ALA A 18 -1.25 13.93 -4.48
N VAL A 19 -1.01 12.66 -4.16
CA VAL A 19 -0.19 11.75 -4.96
C VAL A 19 -0.83 11.47 -6.34
N GLU A 20 -2.13 11.22 -6.38
CA GLU A 20 -2.88 11.05 -7.64
C GLU A 20 -2.85 12.30 -8.52
N GLN A 21 -2.95 13.49 -7.91
CA GLN A 21 -2.88 14.77 -8.61
C GLN A 21 -1.47 15.07 -9.14
N ALA A 22 -0.45 14.71 -8.37
CA ALA A 22 0.95 14.83 -8.78
C ALA A 22 1.35 13.86 -9.90
N GLY A 23 0.51 12.86 -10.19
CA GLY A 23 0.72 11.91 -11.27
C GLY A 23 1.73 10.81 -10.95
N ALA A 24 1.87 10.44 -9.68
CA ALA A 24 2.68 9.28 -9.34
C ALA A 24 2.02 7.97 -9.82
N ASP A 25 2.85 6.99 -10.15
CA ASP A 25 2.40 5.71 -10.68
C ASP A 25 1.89 4.77 -9.58
N ALA A 26 2.36 4.93 -8.34
CA ALA A 26 2.04 4.02 -7.25
C ALA A 26 1.99 4.68 -5.87
N ILE A 27 1.15 4.12 -4.98
CA ILE A 27 1.13 4.42 -3.54
C ILE A 27 1.52 3.20 -2.72
N GLY A 28 2.20 3.44 -1.59
CA GLY A 28 2.53 2.40 -0.61
C GLY A 28 1.71 2.52 0.67
N LEU A 29 1.03 1.45 1.04
CA LEU A 29 0.25 1.27 2.27
C LEU A 29 1.05 0.37 3.22
N MET A 30 1.37 0.87 4.41
CA MET A 30 2.27 0.19 5.34
C MET A 30 1.47 -0.55 6.42
N PHE A 31 1.55 -1.87 6.44
CA PHE A 31 0.81 -2.74 7.35
C PHE A 31 1.67 -3.36 8.46
N PHE A 32 2.83 -2.77 8.76
CA PHE A 32 3.69 -3.20 9.86
C PHE A 32 3.51 -2.28 11.07
N GLU A 33 3.07 -2.83 12.20
CA GLU A 33 2.62 -2.07 13.38
C GLU A 33 3.70 -1.17 13.99
N ASP A 34 4.97 -1.58 13.99
CA ASP A 34 6.07 -0.78 14.56
C ASP A 34 6.48 0.40 13.65
N SER A 35 5.92 0.52 12.45
CA SER A 35 6.16 1.67 11.58
C SER A 35 5.37 2.89 12.05
N PRO A 36 5.95 4.09 12.12
CA PRO A 36 5.19 5.32 12.40
C PRO A 36 4.18 5.68 11.30
N ARG A 37 4.24 4.97 10.15
CA ARG A 37 3.33 5.13 9.00
C ARG A 37 2.34 3.97 8.90
N HIS A 38 2.24 3.14 9.94
CA HIS A 38 1.29 2.04 10.01
C HIS A 38 -0.15 2.53 9.82
N ILE A 39 -0.94 1.78 9.07
CA ILE A 39 -2.39 1.95 8.94
C ILE A 39 -3.11 0.62 9.07
N THR A 40 -4.33 0.65 9.61
CA THR A 40 -5.21 -0.52 9.65
C THR A 40 -5.81 -0.83 8.27
N LEU A 41 -6.36 -2.04 8.11
CA LEU A 41 -7.09 -2.42 6.89
C LEU A 41 -8.27 -1.48 6.60
N ASP A 42 -9.00 -1.06 7.64
CA ASP A 42 -10.14 -0.14 7.49
C ASP A 42 -9.69 1.23 7.00
N GLN A 43 -8.61 1.76 7.58
CA GLN A 43 -8.01 3.03 7.13
C GLN A 43 -7.52 2.91 5.68
N ALA A 44 -6.84 1.81 5.36
CA ALA A 44 -6.35 1.55 4.02
C ALA A 44 -7.47 1.45 2.98
N SER A 45 -8.60 0.79 3.31
CA SER A 45 -9.80 0.73 2.46
C SER A 45 -10.30 2.14 2.13
N VAL A 46 -10.49 2.97 3.17
CA VAL A 46 -10.95 4.36 2.99
C VAL A 46 -10.01 5.17 2.11
N ILE A 47 -8.69 4.95 2.24
CA ILE A 47 -7.68 5.62 1.41
C ILE A 47 -7.76 5.16 -0.05
N VAL A 48 -7.86 3.86 -0.32
CA VAL A 48 -7.87 3.36 -1.70
C VAL A 48 -9.17 3.64 -2.45
N ASP A 49 -10.27 3.83 -1.71
CA ASP A 49 -11.58 4.18 -2.27
C ASP A 49 -11.68 5.68 -2.61
N SER A 50 -10.74 6.51 -2.15
CA SER A 50 -10.83 7.96 -2.33
C SER A 50 -10.32 8.48 -3.67
N PHE A 51 -9.61 7.67 -4.46
CA PHE A 51 -9.01 8.08 -5.74
C PHE A 51 -9.43 7.15 -6.87
N THR A 52 -9.42 7.66 -8.11
CA THR A 52 -10.08 7.01 -9.26
C THR A 52 -9.15 6.73 -10.43
N LYS A 53 -7.96 7.32 -10.47
CA LYS A 53 -6.96 7.05 -11.51
C LYS A 53 -6.24 5.72 -11.26
N ASN A 54 -5.60 5.22 -12.31
CA ASN A 54 -4.76 4.02 -12.33
C ASN A 54 -3.46 4.17 -11.51
N VAL A 55 -3.57 4.51 -10.24
CA VAL A 55 -2.45 4.50 -9.29
C VAL A 55 -2.33 3.10 -8.71
N VAL A 56 -1.16 2.48 -8.89
CA VAL A 56 -0.87 1.14 -8.40
C VAL A 56 -0.85 1.13 -6.87
N ARG A 57 -1.63 0.23 -6.28
CA ARG A 57 -1.75 0.05 -4.84
C ARG A 57 -0.76 -0.99 -4.37
N VAL A 58 0.24 -0.56 -3.61
CA VAL A 58 1.29 -1.44 -3.06
C VAL A 58 1.06 -1.65 -1.56
N GLY A 59 0.84 -2.88 -1.14
CA GLY A 59 0.85 -3.23 0.29
C GLY A 59 2.27 -3.57 0.73
N VAL A 60 2.72 -2.99 1.83
CA VAL A 60 4.05 -3.25 2.40
C VAL A 60 3.90 -4.02 3.69
N PHE A 61 4.57 -5.17 3.75
CA PHE A 61 4.51 -6.14 4.84
C PHE A 61 5.91 -6.42 5.38
N VAL A 62 5.97 -6.77 6.66
CA VAL A 62 7.20 -7.20 7.33
C VAL A 62 6.82 -8.41 8.17
N ASN A 63 7.22 -9.60 7.70
CA ASN A 63 6.97 -10.89 8.34
C ASN A 63 5.49 -11.10 8.72
N ALA A 64 4.57 -10.61 7.88
CA ALA A 64 3.14 -10.73 8.15
C ALA A 64 2.65 -12.15 7.90
N ASP A 65 1.63 -12.60 8.63
CA ASP A 65 0.98 -13.88 8.33
C ASP A 65 0.31 -13.83 6.95
N GLU A 66 0.39 -14.93 6.19
CA GLU A 66 -0.21 -15.04 4.86
C GLU A 66 -1.73 -14.74 4.88
N SER A 67 -2.42 -15.15 5.94
CA SER A 67 -3.85 -14.87 6.13
C SER A 67 -4.14 -13.37 6.24
N PHE A 68 -3.23 -12.59 6.82
CA PHE A 68 -3.34 -11.15 6.90
C PHE A 68 -3.09 -10.50 5.53
N VAL A 69 -2.04 -10.94 4.82
CA VAL A 69 -1.75 -10.47 3.46
C VAL A 69 -2.94 -10.72 2.53
N ARG A 70 -3.56 -11.90 2.58
CA ARG A 70 -4.77 -12.24 1.81
C ARG A 70 -5.94 -11.32 2.11
N ARG A 71 -6.16 -10.99 3.39
CA ARG A 71 -7.18 -10.00 3.78
C ARG A 71 -6.85 -8.61 3.23
N ALA A 72 -5.59 -8.18 3.30
CA ALA A 72 -5.16 -6.89 2.75
C ALA A 72 -5.38 -6.78 1.24
N ILE A 73 -5.08 -7.84 0.49
CA ILE A 73 -5.35 -7.93 -0.96
C ILE A 73 -6.83 -7.67 -1.23
N GLN A 74 -7.72 -8.36 -0.51
CA GLN A 74 -9.16 -8.28 -0.73
C GLN A 74 -9.74 -6.94 -0.31
N ASN A 75 -9.39 -6.42 0.86
CA ASN A 75 -9.97 -5.19 1.40
C ASN A 75 -9.48 -3.95 0.63
N CYS A 76 -8.22 -3.94 0.19
CA CYS A 76 -7.64 -2.76 -0.45
C CYS A 76 -7.48 -2.89 -1.97
N THR A 77 -7.86 -4.04 -2.54
CA THR A 77 -7.64 -4.39 -3.96
C THR A 77 -6.18 -4.11 -4.36
N LEU A 78 -5.23 -4.66 -3.58
CA LEU A 78 -3.81 -4.41 -3.81
C LEU A 78 -3.37 -4.97 -5.16
N ASN A 79 -2.51 -4.23 -5.85
CA ASN A 79 -1.94 -4.64 -7.14
C ASN A 79 -0.57 -5.30 -6.97
N VAL A 80 0.20 -4.84 -5.98
CA VAL A 80 1.58 -5.29 -5.73
C VAL A 80 1.75 -5.53 -4.23
N LEU A 81 2.46 -6.61 -3.90
CA LEU A 81 2.88 -6.93 -2.54
C LEU A 81 4.37 -6.63 -2.43
N GLN A 82 4.77 -5.88 -1.42
CA GLN A 82 6.15 -5.59 -1.09
C GLN A 82 6.47 -6.23 0.27
N PHE A 83 7.23 -7.31 0.24
CA PHE A 83 7.81 -7.94 1.43
C PHE A 83 9.12 -7.24 1.77
N HIS A 84 9.23 -6.77 3.02
CA HIS A 84 10.37 -5.98 3.50
C HIS A 84 10.92 -6.51 4.84
N GLY A 85 10.55 -7.73 5.22
CA GLY A 85 11.10 -8.43 6.35
C GLY A 85 12.12 -9.49 5.90
N GLU A 86 12.02 -10.64 6.54
CA GLU A 86 12.86 -11.83 6.32
C GLU A 86 12.05 -12.96 5.69
N GLU A 87 10.99 -12.62 4.95
CA GLU A 87 10.19 -13.60 4.21
C GLU A 87 11.08 -14.40 3.25
N THR A 88 10.96 -15.73 3.29
CA THR A 88 11.73 -16.61 2.42
C THR A 88 11.09 -16.70 1.02
N PRO A 89 11.81 -17.15 -0.02
CA PRO A 89 11.22 -17.31 -1.35
C PRO A 89 10.03 -18.28 -1.42
N GLU A 90 9.89 -19.19 -0.45
CA GLU A 90 8.79 -20.15 -0.36
C GLU A 90 7.50 -19.59 0.26
N TYR A 91 7.59 -18.42 0.92
CA TYR A 91 6.45 -17.69 1.46
C TYR A 91 5.59 -17.11 0.32
#